data_AF-A0A822CC06-F1
#
_entry.id   AF-A0A822CC06-F1
#
_cell.length_a   1.000
_cell.length_b   1.000
_cell.length_c   1.000
_cell.angle_alpha   90.00
_cell.angle_beta   90.00
_cell.angle_gamma   90.00
#
_symmetry.space_group_name_H-M   'P 1'
#
loop_
_entity.id
_entity.type
_entity.pdbx_description
1 polymer ?
#
loop_
_entity_poly.entity_id
_entity_poly.type
_entity_poly.pdbx_seq_one_letter_code
_entity_poly.pdbx_strand_id
1 'polypeptide(L)'
;VHIYTQELSTNDLIHHHGWNGTYELIASSNENGPIAFVYSSLEKPMEVYFANNINQLKSARAITNENDLFNQRSLPQTKLYSWINEDDHRVIEGILHYPPGMFESKNLSLLVLI
;
A
#
# COMPACT_ATOMS: atom_id res chain seq x y z
N VAL A 1 4.98 5.35 2.46
CA VAL A 1 5.57 5.67 1.14
C VAL A 1 6.02 7.11 1.10
N HIS A 2 7.22 7.39 0.58
CA HIS A 2 7.68 8.75 0.29
C HIS A 2 7.62 8.97 -1.21
N ILE A 3 6.99 10.07 -1.64
CA ILE A 3 6.84 10.41 -3.06
C ILE A 3 7.62 11.68 -3.31
N TYR A 4 8.44 11.69 -4.35
CA TYR A 4 9.25 12.84 -4.72
C TYR A 4 9.05 13.17 -6.20
N THR A 5 9.14 14.46 -6.53
CA THR A 5 9.27 14.92 -7.91
C THR A 5 10.51 15.75 -8.07
N GLN A 6 11.06 15.70 -9.27
CA GLN A 6 12.19 16.51 -9.70
C GLN A 6 12.00 16.84 -11.17
N GLU A 7 12.07 18.13 -11.51
CA GLU A 7 11.89 18.62 -12.88
C GLU A 7 13.18 18.42 -13.69
N LEU A 8 14.30 18.91 -13.15
CA LEU A 8 15.64 18.76 -13.69
C LEU A 8 16.53 18.09 -12.64
N SER A 9 17.51 17.28 -13.07
CA SER A 9 18.43 16.57 -12.17
C SER A 9 19.25 17.48 -11.24
N THR A 10 19.33 18.77 -11.56
CA THR A 10 20.00 19.80 -10.77
C THR A 10 19.11 20.46 -9.71
N ASN A 11 17.79 20.27 -9.78
CA ASN A 11 16.84 20.88 -8.85
C ASN A 11 16.69 20.03 -7.59
N ASP A 12 16.25 20.65 -6.49
CA ASP A 12 15.96 19.92 -5.26
C ASP A 12 14.77 18.96 -5.43
N LEU A 13 14.82 17.84 -4.71
CA LEU A 13 13.72 16.89 -4.62
C LEU A 13 12.57 17.52 -3.82
N ILE A 14 11.39 17.61 -4.43
CA ILE A 14 10.18 18.08 -3.77
C ILE A 14 9.44 16.87 -3.20
N HIS A 15 9.24 16.85 -1.89
CA HIS A 15 8.50 15.79 -1.21
C HIS A 15 6.99 16.02 -1.29
N HIS A 16 6.24 14.95 -1.56
CA HIS A 16 4.78 14.94 -1.66
C HIS A 16 4.17 13.94 -0.69
N HIS A 17 3.00 14.32 -0.16
CA HIS A 17 2.24 13.47 0.74
C HIS A 17 1.14 12.73 -0.04
N GLY A 18 1.32 11.42 -0.22
CA GLY A 18 0.28 10.52 -0.72
C GLY A 18 -0.54 9.85 0.39
N TRP A 19 -1.32 8.84 0.02
CA TRP A 19 -1.86 7.86 0.96
C TRP A 19 -0.78 6.86 1.39
N ASN A 20 -0.97 6.25 2.55
CA ASN A 20 -0.15 5.10 2.93
C ASN A 20 -0.60 3.87 2.14
N GLY A 21 0.34 3.15 1.53
CA GLY A 21 0.05 2.01 0.66
C GLY A 21 1.09 1.89 -0.44
N THR A 22 0.76 1.05 -1.41
CA THR A 22 1.62 0.74 -2.56
C THR A 22 1.12 1.50 -3.77
N TYR A 23 2.05 2.10 -4.52
CA TYR A 23 1.79 2.80 -5.78
C TYR A 23 2.54 2.06 -6.90
N GLU A 24 1.83 1.76 -7.98
CA GLU A 24 2.33 0.94 -9.10
C GLU A 24 1.90 1.55 -10.43
N LEU A 25 2.58 1.17 -11.52
CA LEU A 25 2.21 1.50 -12.91
C LEU A 25 1.85 2.98 -13.11
N ILE A 26 2.74 3.87 -12.67
CA ILE A 26 2.51 5.31 -12.71
C ILE A 26 2.68 5.83 -14.14
N ALA A 27 1.68 6.52 -14.65
CA ALA A 27 1.71 7.25 -15.91
C ALA A 27 1.40 8.73 -15.67
N SER A 28 2.18 9.61 -16.28
CA SER A 28 2.00 11.07 -16.21
C SER A 28 2.09 11.66 -17.61
N SER A 29 1.29 12.70 -17.91
CA SER A 29 1.31 13.32 -19.23
C SER A 29 2.52 14.24 -19.46
N ASN A 30 2.84 15.10 -18.50
CA ASN A 30 3.89 16.10 -18.55
C ASN A 30 4.18 16.65 -17.14
N GLU A 31 5.10 17.60 -17.03
CA GLU A 31 5.37 18.33 -15.79
C GLU A 31 4.10 19.04 -15.30
N ASN A 32 3.70 18.73 -14.06
CA ASN A 32 2.44 19.19 -13.43
C ASN A 32 1.14 18.73 -14.10
N GLY A 33 1.21 17.76 -15.01
CA GLY A 33 0.04 17.17 -15.65
C GLY A 33 -0.73 16.15 -14.81
N PRO A 34 -1.86 15.66 -15.33
CA PRO A 34 -2.58 14.54 -14.74
C PRO A 34 -1.72 13.28 -14.61
N ILE A 35 -2.00 12.54 -13.54
CA ILE A 35 -1.31 11.30 -13.18
C ILE A 35 -2.36 10.20 -13.01
N ALA A 36 -2.12 9.08 -13.66
CA ALA A 36 -2.82 7.82 -13.42
C ALA A 36 -1.87 6.83 -12.75
N PHE A 37 -2.36 6.06 -11.79
CA PHE A 37 -1.55 5.08 -11.07
C PHE A 37 -2.43 3.95 -10.53
N VAL A 38 -1.86 2.77 -10.38
CA VAL A 38 -2.47 1.70 -9.59
C VAL A 38 -2.11 1.94 -8.11
N TYR A 39 -3.10 1.84 -7.23
CA TYR A 39 -2.87 1.95 -5.80
C TYR A 39 -3.62 0.86 -5.04
N SER A 40 -2.98 0.35 -3.99
CA SER A 40 -3.56 -0.60 -3.04
C SER A 40 -3.05 -0.34 -1.62
N SER A 41 -3.81 -0.78 -0.63
CA SER A 41 -3.38 -0.83 0.77
C SER A 41 -4.07 -1.98 1.49
N LEU A 42 -3.75 -2.18 2.77
CA LEU A 42 -4.44 -3.19 3.60
C LEU A 42 -5.96 -2.94 3.69
N GLU A 43 -6.39 -1.69 3.55
CA GLU A 43 -7.79 -1.27 3.70
C GLU A 43 -8.44 -0.91 2.36
N LYS A 44 -7.66 -0.82 1.28
CA LYS A 44 -8.16 -0.43 -0.05
C LYS A 44 -7.74 -1.45 -1.09
N PRO A 45 -8.70 -2.10 -1.76
CA PRO A 45 -8.36 -3.02 -2.84
C PRO A 45 -7.61 -2.28 -3.96
N MET A 46 -6.87 -3.06 -4.74
CA MET A 46 -6.14 -2.55 -5.88
C MET A 46 -7.09 -1.95 -6.91
N GLU A 47 -6.93 -0.67 -7.21
CA GLU A 47 -7.69 0.03 -8.24
C GLU A 47 -6.79 1.01 -8.99
N VAL A 48 -7.25 1.46 -10.16
CA VAL A 48 -6.64 2.55 -10.90
C VAL A 48 -7.20 3.87 -10.38
N TYR A 49 -6.30 4.80 -10.07
CA TYR A 49 -6.61 6.13 -9.58
C TYR A 49 -6.10 7.19 -10.54
N PHE A 50 -6.81 8.32 -10.53
CA PHE A 50 -6.48 9.50 -11.31
C PHE A 50 -6.39 10.73 -10.39
N ALA A 51 -5.32 11.50 -10.53
CA ALA A 51 -5.13 12.81 -9.92
C ALA A 51 -4.84 13.84 -11.01
N ASN A 52 -5.31 15.09 -10.86
CA ASN A 52 -5.04 16.11 -11.88
C ASN A 52 -3.58 16.57 -11.88
N ASN A 53 -2.84 16.35 -10.79
CA ASN A 53 -1.41 16.60 -10.65
C ASN A 53 -0.87 15.96 -9.36
N ILE A 54 0.45 16.02 -9.18
CA ILE A 54 1.16 15.44 -8.04
C ILE A 54 0.72 16.04 -6.69
N ASN A 55 0.34 17.31 -6.65
CA ASN A 55 -0.11 17.96 -5.40
C ASN A 55 -1.50 17.48 -4.95
N GLN A 56 -2.22 16.75 -5.81
CA GLN A 56 -3.57 16.26 -5.56
C GLN A 56 -3.63 14.75 -5.30
N LEU A 57 -2.51 14.08 -5.00
CA LEU A 57 -2.48 12.64 -4.76
C LEU A 57 -3.45 12.17 -3.65
N LYS A 58 -3.63 12.96 -2.57
CA LYS A 58 -4.60 12.64 -1.51
C LYS A 58 -6.06 12.75 -1.94
N SER A 59 -6.31 13.51 -2.99
CA SER A 59 -7.64 13.76 -3.57
C SER A 59 -7.83 12.99 -4.88
N ALA A 60 -6.96 12.02 -5.17
CA ALA A 60 -7.10 11.15 -6.33
C ALA A 60 -8.43 10.40 -6.27
N ARG A 61 -9.06 10.21 -7.43
CA ARG A 61 -10.31 9.47 -7.56
C ARG A 61 -10.05 8.13 -8.22
N ALA A 62 -10.71 7.07 -7.73
CA ALA A 62 -10.72 5.80 -8.45
C ALA A 62 -11.43 6.01 -9.79
N ILE A 63 -10.88 5.42 -10.85
CA ILE A 63 -11.49 5.36 -12.19
C ILE A 63 -11.92 3.93 -12.57
N THR A 64 -11.59 2.96 -11.72
CA THR A 64 -12.06 1.57 -11.77
C THR A 64 -12.72 1.18 -10.44
N ASN A 65 -13.50 0.10 -10.46
CA ASN A 65 -14.15 -0.46 -9.27
C ASN A 65 -14.29 -1.99 -9.39
N GLU A 66 -13.31 -2.64 -10.02
CA GLU A 66 -13.38 -4.07 -10.37
C GLU A 66 -13.21 -4.97 -9.14
N ASN A 67 -12.59 -4.44 -8.08
CA ASN A 67 -12.27 -5.14 -6.84
C ASN A 67 -13.18 -4.72 -5.67
N ASP A 68 -14.36 -4.13 -5.93
CA ASP A 68 -15.28 -3.68 -4.88
C ASP A 68 -15.78 -4.81 -3.98
N LEU A 69 -15.80 -6.04 -4.48
CA LEU A 69 -16.16 -7.23 -3.69
C LEU A 69 -15.29 -7.38 -2.42
N PHE A 70 -14.06 -6.86 -2.42
CA PHE A 70 -13.20 -6.89 -1.23
C PHE A 70 -13.63 -5.86 -0.17
N ASN A 71 -14.31 -4.78 -0.56
CA ASN A 71 -14.90 -3.82 0.38
C ASN A 71 -16.17 -4.38 1.04
N GLN A 72 -16.82 -5.34 0.40
CA GLN A 72 -18.10 -5.92 0.85
C GLN A 72 -17.91 -7.15 1.75
N ARG A 73 -16.67 -7.59 1.97
CA ARG A 73 -16.34 -8.80 2.73
C ARG A 73 -15.56 -8.45 3.98
N SER A 74 -15.74 -9.26 5.02
CA SER A 74 -14.85 -9.21 6.17
C SER A 74 -13.49 -9.79 5.76
N LEU A 75 -12.49 -8.91 5.60
CA LEU A 75 -11.14 -9.30 5.24
C LEU A 75 -10.33 -9.72 6.48
N PRO A 76 -9.29 -10.56 6.30
CA PRO A 76 -8.28 -10.79 7.33
C PRO A 76 -7.64 -9.48 7.78
N GLN A 77 -7.33 -9.38 9.07
CA GLN A 77 -6.53 -8.28 9.60
C GLN A 77 -5.08 -8.73 9.77
N THR A 78 -4.13 -7.87 9.44
CA THR A 78 -2.70 -8.22 9.46
C THR A 78 -1.93 -7.50 10.55
N LYS A 79 -0.91 -8.17 11.10
CA LYS A 79 0.05 -7.55 12.03
C LYS A 79 1.47 -7.95 11.62
N LEU A 80 2.36 -6.95 11.53
CA LEU A 80 3.78 -7.20 11.38
C LEU A 80 4.34 -7.82 12.65
N TYR A 81 5.16 -8.86 12.49
CA TYR A 81 5.80 -9.55 13.58
C TYR A 81 7.27 -9.75 13.25
N SER A 82 8.13 -9.43 14.21
CA SER A 82 9.58 -9.60 14.08
C SER A 82 10.06 -10.48 15.24
N TRP A 83 10.90 -11.46 14.94
CA TRP A 83 11.50 -12.33 15.95
C TRP A 83 12.95 -12.61 15.60
N ILE A 84 13.74 -12.96 16.61
CA ILE A 84 15.13 -13.38 16.42
C ILE A 84 15.12 -14.90 16.25
N ASN A 85 15.74 -15.40 15.19
CA ASN A 85 16.00 -16.82 15.02
C ASN A 85 17.03 -17.26 16.07
N GLU A 86 16.73 -18.32 16.81
CA GLU A 86 17.61 -18.82 17.86
C GLU A 86 18.89 -19.47 17.28
N ASP A 87 18.82 -20.05 16.08
CA ASP A 87 19.93 -20.81 15.49
C ASP A 87 21.03 -19.91 14.91
N ASP A 88 20.66 -18.82 14.26
CA ASP A 88 21.60 -17.93 13.54
C ASP A 88 21.54 -16.46 13.99
N HIS A 89 20.75 -16.16 15.02
CA HIS A 89 20.57 -14.83 15.62
C HIS A 89 20.14 -13.74 14.63
N ARG A 90 19.59 -14.10 13.48
CA ARG A 90 19.06 -13.12 12.52
C ARG A 90 17.66 -12.66 12.92
N VAL A 91 17.37 -11.40 12.66
CA VAL A 91 16.01 -10.88 12.76
C VAL A 91 15.23 -11.36 11.54
N ILE A 92 14.14 -12.06 11.78
CA ILE A 92 13.16 -12.46 10.77
C ILE A 92 11.93 -11.57 10.94
N GLU A 93 11.38 -11.12 9.81
CA GLU A 93 10.13 -10.38 9.74
C GLU A 93 9.08 -11.21 9.00
N GLY A 94 7.85 -11.17 9.49
CA GLY A 94 6.72 -11.85 8.89
C GLY A 94 5.41 -11.08 9.09
N ILE A 95 4.39 -11.49 8.34
CA ILE A 95 3.05 -10.90 8.42
C ILE A 95 2.09 -11.96 8.96
N LEU A 96 1.56 -11.73 10.15
CA LEU A 96 0.52 -12.57 10.73
C LEU A 96 -0.86 -12.11 10.23
N HIS A 97 -1.56 -13.00 9.53
CA HIS A 97 -2.92 -12.77 9.05
C HIS A 97 -3.91 -13.42 10.01
N TYR A 98 -4.81 -12.62 10.59
CA TYR A 98 -5.88 -13.08 11.47
C TYR A 98 -7.14 -13.36 10.65
N PRO A 99 -7.86 -14.46 10.91
CA PRO A 99 -9.18 -14.67 10.33
C PRO A 99 -10.12 -13.47 10.59
N PRO A 100 -11.09 -13.22 9.71
CA PRO A 100 -12.03 -12.13 9.90
C PRO A 100 -12.73 -12.20 11.27
N GLY A 101 -12.72 -11.08 12.00
CA GLY A 101 -13.35 -10.96 13.32
C GLY A 101 -12.54 -11.53 14.50
N MET A 102 -11.34 -12.09 14.26
CA MET A 102 -10.52 -12.75 15.28
C MET A 102 -9.18 -12.02 15.54
N PHE A 103 -9.13 -10.71 15.30
CA PHE A 103 -7.90 -9.93 15.47
C PHE A 103 -7.37 -10.02 16.91
N GLU A 104 -6.07 -10.28 17.03
CA GLU A 104 -5.34 -10.50 18.29
C GLU A 104 -5.89 -11.63 19.20
N SER A 105 -6.77 -12.47 18.68
CA SER A 105 -7.22 -13.67 19.38
C SER A 105 -6.09 -14.70 19.49
N LYS A 106 -6.08 -15.45 20.59
CA LYS A 106 -5.03 -16.45 20.90
C LYS A 106 -5.51 -17.87 20.62
N ASN A 107 -4.57 -18.81 20.53
CA ASN A 107 -4.82 -20.24 20.36
C ASN A 107 -5.62 -20.60 19.09
N LEU A 108 -5.39 -19.86 18.00
CA LEU A 108 -5.93 -20.17 16.68
C LEU A 108 -5.06 -21.21 15.98
N SER A 109 -5.66 -22.00 15.08
CA SER A 109 -4.90 -22.86 14.18
C SER A 109 -3.99 -22.02 13.29
N LEU A 110 -2.72 -22.43 13.17
CA LEU A 110 -1.71 -21.72 12.39
C LEU A 110 -1.39 -22.49 11.12
N LEU A 111 -1.46 -21.80 9.97
CA LEU A 111 -0.85 -22.21 8.71
C LEU A 111 0.34 -21.29 8.45
N VAL A 112 1.50 -21.87 8.15
CA VAL A 112 2.70 -21.12 7.79
C VAL A 112 2.94 -21.30 6.29
N LEU A 113 3.10 -20.18 5.58
CA LEU A 113 3.51 -20.14 4.17
C LEU A 113 4.95 -19.65 4.12
N ILE A 114 5.83 -20.42 3.46
CA ILE A 114 7.28 -20.18 3.34
C ILE A 114 7.65 -20.17 1.86
#